data_AF-A0A927PAX3-F1
#
_entry.id   AF-A0A927PAX3-F1
#
_cell.length_a   1.000
_cell.length_b   1.000
_cell.length_c   1.000
_cell.angle_alpha   90.00
_cell.angle_beta   90.00
_cell.angle_gamma   90.00
#
_symmetry.space_group_name_H-M   'P 1'
#
loop_
_entity.id
_entity.type
_entity.pdbx_description
1 polymer ?
#
loop_
_entity_poly.entity_id
_entity_poly.type
_entity_poly.pdbx_seq_one_letter_code
_entity_poly.pdbx_strand_id
1 'polypeptide(L)' 'MTDKEIERNILANPFKRFEDMQMMRYTKTLGIVEVDYSVWMRLTEKEKTEIKGICEEKVEGYYAHISVRKHVEE' A
#
# COMPACT_ATOMS: atom_id res chain seq x y z
N MET A 1 20.41 -15.95 5.51
CA MET A 1 19.07 -15.36 5.32
C MET A 1 18.87 -15.26 3.83
N THR A 2 17.89 -15.97 3.28
CA THR A 2 17.59 -16.01 1.85
C THR A 2 16.62 -14.89 1.48
N ASP A 3 16.61 -14.44 0.22
CA ASP A 3 15.70 -13.38 -0.24
C ASP A 3 14.23 -13.71 0.05
N LYS A 4 13.85 -14.99 -0.03
CA LYS A 4 12.52 -15.49 0.36
C LYS A 4 12.18 -15.33 1.84
N GLU A 5 13.17 -15.46 2.72
CA GLU A 5 12.96 -15.24 4.15
C GLU A 5 12.79 -13.75 4.47
N ILE A 6 13.49 -12.88 3.72
CA ILE A 6 13.36 -11.42 3.83
C ILE A 6 11.98 -10.99 3.34
N GLU A 7 11.55 -11.43 2.15
CA GLU A 7 10.21 -11.15 1.61
C GLU A 7 9.11 -11.58 2.59
N ARG A 8 9.19 -12.82 3.11
CA ARG A 8 8.19 -13.33 4.06
C ARG A 8 8.15 -12.52 5.36
N ASN A 9 9.30 -12.02 5.83
CA ASN A 9 9.38 -11.22 7.04
C ASN A 9 8.82 -9.80 6.85
N ILE A 10 9.04 -9.20 5.68
CA ILE A 10 8.48 -7.90 5.31
C ILE A 10 6.97 -8.00 5.09
N LEU A 11 6.52 -9.02 4.36
CA LEU A 11 5.12 -9.16 3.93
C LEU A 11 4.19 -9.73 5.01
N ALA A 12 4.71 -10.24 6.13
CA ALA A 12 3.87 -10.70 7.25
C ALA A 12 3.15 -9.55 7.98
N ASN A 13 3.77 -8.37 8.04
CA ASN A 13 3.16 -7.16 8.58
C ASN A 13 3.70 -5.92 7.85
N PRO A 14 3.28 -5.71 6.59
CA PRO A 14 3.93 -4.76 5.70
C PRO A 14 3.87 -3.34 6.26
N PHE A 15 2.70 -2.88 6.74
CA PHE A 15 2.56 -1.51 7.23
C PHE A 15 3.51 -1.18 8.39
N LYS A 16 3.58 -2.05 9.40
CA LYS A 16 4.52 -1.85 10.51
C LYS A 16 5.97 -1.94 10.04
N ARG A 17 6.28 -2.87 9.13
CA ARG A 17 7.65 -3.07 8.64
C ARG A 17 8.16 -1.88 7.82
N PHE A 18 7.35 -1.36 6.92
CA PHE A 18 7.70 -0.18 6.15
C PHE A 18 7.74 1.09 7.02
N GLU A 19 6.95 1.16 8.10
CA GLU A 19 7.06 2.22 9.10
C GLU A 19 8.35 2.14 9.91
N ASP A 20 8.71 0.94 10.39
CA ASP A 20 9.99 0.66 11.06
C ASP A 20 11.19 0.97 10.14
N MET A 21 11.05 0.72 8.83
CA MET A 21 12.07 1.01 7.81
C MET A 21 12.09 2.47 7.34
N GLN A 22 11.25 3.34 7.92
CA GLN A 22 11.15 4.76 7.53
C GLN A 22 10.78 4.96 6.05
N MET A 23 10.05 4.01 5.47
CA MET A 23 9.60 4.06 4.07
C MET A 23 8.19 4.63 3.93
N MET A 24 7.35 4.44 4.94
CA MET A 24 5.98 4.95 4.94
C MET A 24 5.49 5.24 6.36
N ARG A 25 4.48 6.09 6.50
CA ARG A 25 3.69 6.27 7.73
C ARG A 25 2.31 5.67 7.53
N TYR A 26 1.82 4.94 8.52
CA TYR A 26 0.45 4.40 8.51
C TYR A 26 -0.34 4.90 9.72
N THR A 27 -1.33 5.76 9.45
CA THR A 27 -2.24 6.26 10.49
C THR A 27 -3.52 5.43 10.49
N LYS A 28 -3.53 4.33 11.25
CA LYS A 28 -4.63 3.36 11.31
C LYS A 28 -6.00 3.99 11.59
N THR A 29 -6.08 4.96 12.50
CA THR A 29 -7.33 5.62 12.90
C THR A 29 -7.96 6.42 11.77
N LEU A 30 -7.14 6.97 10.88
CA LEU A 30 -7.60 7.75 9.73
C LEU A 30 -7.63 6.93 8.44
N GLY A 31 -7.09 5.70 8.45
CA GLY A 31 -6.94 4.88 7.26
C GLY A 31 -5.95 5.45 6.24
N ILE A 32 -5.02 6.30 6.67
CA ILE A 32 -4.08 7.02 5.81
C ILE A 32 -2.76 6.27 5.72
N VAL A 33 -2.23 6.14 4.50
CA VAL A 33 -0.90 5.63 4.19
C VAL A 33 -0.14 6.74 3.44
N GLU A 34 1.02 7.13 3.95
CA GLU A 34 1.87 8.17 3.35
C GLU A 34 3.26 7.60 3.09
N VAL A 35 3.81 7.79 1.90
CA VAL A 35 5.21 7.45 1.63
C VAL A 35 6.11 8.49 2.29
N ASP A 36 7.23 8.05 2.88
CA ASP A 36 8.20 8.99 3.45
C ASP A 36 8.72 9.97 2.38
N TYR A 37 8.83 11.24 2.75
CA TYR A 37 9.20 12.29 1.81
C TYR A 37 10.57 12.06 1.18
N SER A 38 11.56 11.58 1.95
CA SER A 38 12.90 11.33 1.45
C SER A 38 12.97 10.19 0.44
N VAL A 39 12.10 9.19 0.61
CA VAL A 39 11.92 8.08 -0.34
C VAL A 39 11.21 8.59 -1.59
N TRP A 40 10.11 9.34 -1.42
CA TRP A 40 9.34 9.90 -2.52
C TRP A 40 10.18 10.77 -3.45
N MET A 41 11.08 11.59 -2.88
CA MET A 41 11.98 12.45 -3.63
C MET A 41 13.03 11.70 -4.45
N ARG A 42 13.31 10.43 -4.13
CA ARG A 42 14.28 9.59 -4.86
C ARG A 42 13.65 8.82 -6.01
N LEU A 43 12.33 8.78 -6.10
CA LEU A 43 11.61 8.10 -7.16
C LEU A 43 11.59 8.94 -8.44
N THR A 44 11.74 8.27 -9.57
CA THR A 44 11.49 8.84 -10.90
C THR A 44 10.00 9.11 -11.10
N GLU A 45 9.68 10.02 -12.02
CA GLU A 45 8.27 10.30 -12.37
C GLU A 45 7.54 9.06 -12.91
N LYS A 46 8.26 8.15 -13.57
CA LYS A 46 7.70 6.87 -14.01
C LYS A 46 7.29 6.00 -12.82
N GLU A 47 8.16 5.83 -11.83
CA GLU A 47 7.87 5.04 -10.62
C GLU A 47 6.71 5.65 -9.83
N LYS A 48 6.67 6.98 -9.68
CA LYS A 48 5.55 7.68 -9.03
C LYS A 48 4.22 7.44 -9.75
N THR A 49 4.24 7.51 -11.08
CA THR A 49 3.06 7.25 -11.92
C THR A 49 2.58 5.81 -11.77
N GLU A 50 3.51 4.85 -11.76
CA GLU A 50 3.21 3.43 -11.58
C GLU A 50 2.60 3.15 -10.19
N ILE A 51 3.21 3.69 -9.12
CA ILE A 51 2.65 3.58 -7.76
C ILE A 51 1.24 4.15 -7.71
N LYS A 52 1.03 5.33 -8.28
CA LYS A 52 -0.30 5.97 -8.31
C LYS A 52 -1.33 5.11 -9.04
N GLY A 53 -0.98 4.58 -10.23
CA GLY A 53 -1.88 3.73 -11.00
C GLY A 53 -2.27 2.44 -10.26
N ILE A 54 -1.31 1.81 -9.57
CA ILE A 54 -1.60 0.62 -8.74
C ILE A 54 -2.52 0.99 -7.58
N CYS A 55 -2.28 2.11 -6.89
CA CYS A 55 -3.14 2.57 -5.80
C CYS A 55 -4.57 2.83 -6.28
N GLU A 56 -4.74 3.53 -7.40
CA GLU A 56 -6.06 3.80 -8.01
C GLU A 56 -6.77 2.49 -8.37
N GLU A 57 -6.11 1.59 -9.09
CA GLU A 57 -6.66 0.27 -9.47
C GLU A 57 -7.14 -0.54 -8.26
N LYS A 58 -6.33 -0.60 -7.18
CA LYS A 58 -6.68 -1.38 -5.99
C LYS A 58 -7.82 -0.74 -5.18
N VAL A 59 -7.86 0.58 -5.10
CA VAL A 59 -8.95 1.31 -4.43
C VAL A 59 -10.25 1.14 -5.20
N GLU A 60 -10.22 1.31 -6.53
CA GLU A 60 -11.38 1.08 -7.40
C GLU A 60 -11.89 -0.36 -7.27
N GLY A 61 -11.00 -1.35 -7.35
CA GLY A 61 -11.36 -2.75 -7.18
C GLY A 61 -12.01 -3.04 -5.81
N TYR A 62 -11.44 -2.51 -4.73
CA TYR A 62 -12.00 -2.67 -3.38
C TYR A 62 -13.43 -2.14 -3.28
N TYR A 63 -13.69 -0.92 -3.78
CA TYR A 63 -15.03 -0.33 -3.73
C TYR A 63 -16.01 -0.96 -4.73
N ALA A 64 -15.54 -1.40 -5.90
CA ALA A 64 -16.35 -2.17 -6.84
C ALA A 64 -16.89 -3.46 -6.19
N HIS A 65 -16.05 -4.16 -5.43
CA HIS A 65 -16.48 -5.36 -4.68
C HIS A 65 -17.48 -5.05 -3.55
N ILE A 66 -17.39 -3.88 -2.93
CA ILE A 66 -18.39 -3.44 -1.93
C ILE A 66 -19.72 -3.14 -2.61
N SER A 67 -19.72 -2.49 -3.77
CA SER A 67 -20.94 -2.20 -4.53
C SER A 67 -21.65 -3.48 -4.99
N VAL A 68 -20.89 -4.51 -5.41
CA VAL A 68 -21.47 -5.82 -5.78
C VAL A 68 -22.06 -6.54 -4.56
N ARG A 69 -21.42 -6.49 -3.39
CA ARG A 69 -21.94 -7.13 -2.18
C ARG A 69 -23.26 -6.52 -1.70
N LYS A 70 -23.47 -5.21 -1.89
CA LYS A 70 -24.75 -4.56 -1.51
C LYS A 70 -25.94 -5.01 -2.35
N HIS A 71 -25.74 -5.50 -3.57
CA HIS A 71 -26.83 -6.03 -4.42
C HIS A 71 -27.18 -7.49 -4.16
N VAL A 72 -26.46 -8.19 -3.27
CA VAL A 72 -26.75 -9.59 -2.90
C VAL A 72 -27.49 -9.67 -1.57
N GLU A 73 -27.58 -8.56 -0.82
CA GLU A 73 -28.22 -8.47 0.49
C GLU A 73 -29.57 -7.69 0.47
N GLU A 74 -30.06 -7.31 -0.72
CA GLU A 74 -31.41 -6.77 -0.98
C GLU A 74 -32.25 -7.76 -1.78
#